data_AF-A0A7V9AF69-F1
#
_entry.id   AF-A0A7V9AF69-F1
#
_cell.length_a   1.000
_cell.length_b   1.000
_cell.length_c   1.000
_cell.angle_alpha   90.00
_cell.angle_beta   90.00
_cell.angle_gamma   90.00
#
_symmetry.space_group_name_H-M   'P 1'
#
loop_
_entity.id
_entity.type
_entity.pdbx_description
1 polymer ?
#
loop_
_entity_poly.entity_id
_entity_poly.type
_entity_poly.pdbx_seq_one_letter_code
_entity_poly.pdbx_strand_id
1 'polypeptide(L)'
;MSMRRCDFCSIPRARWRYRLAAGERGERLACERCHAAIQADDRELLLGRVMGAPVPRTLDERYAPVWRDRARKLAVEFWDAGIGDATVLEREGGGAGLAHEHHAAGGAG
;
A
#
# COMPACT_ATOMS: atom_id res chain seq x y z
N MET A 1 12.93 -4.89 -16.73
CA MET A 1 11.95 -4.06 -16.00
C MET A 1 11.49 -4.83 -14.78
N SER A 2 11.97 -4.48 -13.59
CA SER A 2 11.57 -5.14 -12.34
C SER A 2 10.15 -4.73 -11.99
N MET A 3 9.21 -5.69 -12.04
CA MET A 3 7.80 -5.44 -11.75
C MET A 3 7.62 -5.28 -10.23
N ARG A 4 7.33 -4.05 -9.77
CA ARG A 4 7.15 -3.75 -8.34
C ARG A 4 5.96 -4.53 -7.79
N ARG A 5 6.16 -5.22 -6.66
CA ARG A 5 5.11 -6.01 -5.99
C ARG A 5 4.33 -5.15 -5.02
N CYS A 6 3.04 -5.43 -4.92
CA CYS A 6 2.22 -4.89 -3.85
C CYS A 6 2.62 -5.54 -2.52
N ASP A 7 2.91 -4.73 -1.51
CA ASP A 7 3.32 -5.21 -0.20
C ASP A 7 2.20 -5.96 0.52
N PHE A 8 0.95 -5.65 0.20
CA PHE A 8 -0.23 -6.26 0.82
C PHE A 8 -0.59 -7.61 0.20
N CYS A 9 -0.77 -7.67 -1.13
CA CYS A 9 -1.28 -8.86 -1.80
C CYS A 9 -0.25 -9.60 -2.67
N SER A 10 1.01 -9.16 -2.68
CA SER A 10 2.12 -9.74 -3.46
C SER A 10 1.98 -9.77 -4.99
N ILE A 11 0.87 -9.25 -5.54
CA ILE A 11 0.67 -9.11 -6.99
C ILE A 11 1.76 -8.18 -7.55
N PRO A 12 2.43 -8.56 -8.65
CA PRO A 12 3.49 -7.76 -9.26
C PRO A 12 2.93 -6.58 -10.06
N ARG A 13 2.02 -5.78 -9.51
CA ARG A 13 1.41 -4.63 -10.20
C ARG A 13 1.22 -3.45 -9.25
N ALA A 14 2.20 -3.18 -8.40
CA ALA A 14 2.15 -1.99 -7.56
C ALA A 14 2.17 -0.73 -8.43
N ARG A 15 1.26 0.20 -8.14
CA ARG A 15 1.14 1.51 -8.81
C ARG A 15 1.09 2.67 -7.84
N TRP A 16 0.90 2.41 -6.56
CA TRP A 16 0.72 3.41 -5.52
C TRP A 16 1.81 3.26 -4.47
N ARG A 17 2.26 4.38 -3.92
CA ARG A 17 3.21 4.48 -2.82
C ARG A 17 2.59 5.31 -1.71
N TYR A 18 2.49 4.74 -0.52
CA TYR A 18 2.08 5.42 0.69
C TYR A 18 3.29 5.75 1.53
N ARG A 19 3.43 7.01 1.95
CA ARG A 19 4.40 7.36 2.99
C ARG A 19 3.81 7.12 4.37
N LEU A 20 4.59 6.53 5.27
CA LEU A 20 4.21 6.29 6.66
C LEU A 20 4.88 7.32 7.57
N ALA A 21 4.16 7.82 8.58
CA ALA A 21 4.66 8.86 9.48
C ALA A 21 5.73 8.38 10.46
N ALA A 22 5.75 7.08 10.80
CA ALA A 22 6.78 6.50 11.67
C ALA A 22 8.08 6.19 10.90
N GLY A 23 9.19 6.77 11.36
CA GLY A 23 10.50 6.75 10.69
C GLY A 23 11.11 5.36 10.41
N GLU A 24 11.96 5.38 9.38
CA GLU A 24 12.98 4.39 8.93
C GLU A 24 12.63 3.25 7.96
N ARG A 25 11.36 2.95 7.66
CA ARG A 25 10.98 2.08 6.50
C ARG A 25 9.68 2.54 5.83
N GLY A 26 9.52 3.87 5.78
CA GLY A 26 8.28 4.61 5.68
C GLY A 26 7.63 4.66 4.30
N GLU A 27 7.74 3.61 3.49
CA GLU A 27 6.95 3.49 2.25
C GLU A 27 6.27 2.12 2.13
N ARG A 28 5.04 2.12 1.63
CA ARG A 28 4.29 0.91 1.27
C ARG A 28 3.74 0.99 -0.13
N LEU A 29 3.88 -0.09 -0.87
CA LEU A 29 3.45 -0.20 -2.25
C LEU A 29 2.11 -0.94 -2.36
N ALA A 30 1.14 -0.31 -3.03
CA ALA A 30 -0.17 -0.91 -3.28
C ALA A 30 -0.44 -1.09 -4.78
N CYS A 31 -1.12 -2.17 -5.12
CA CYS A 31 -1.81 -2.29 -6.41
C CYS A 31 -3.15 -1.53 -6.35
N GLU A 32 -3.78 -1.33 -7.51
CA GLU A 32 -5.06 -0.63 -7.63
C GLU A 32 -6.14 -1.11 -6.65
N ARG A 33 -6.26 -2.44 -6.48
CA ARG A 33 -7.31 -3.01 -5.62
C ARG A 33 -7.02 -2.84 -4.13
N CYS A 34 -5.76 -2.88 -3.71
CA CYS A 34 -5.39 -2.59 -2.33
C CYS A 34 -5.46 -1.09 -2.05
N HIS A 35 -5.10 -0.25 -3.03
CA HIS A 35 -5.29 1.21 -2.94
C HIS A 35 -6.76 1.57 -2.75
N ALA A 36 -7.66 0.98 -3.53
CA ALA A 36 -9.10 1.21 -3.38
C ALA A 36 -9.63 0.86 -1.97
N ALA A 37 -9.17 -0.25 -1.38
CA ALA A 37 -9.54 -0.60 0.00
C ALA A 37 -9.02 0.42 1.02
N ILE A 38 -7.77 0.89 0.84
CA ILE A 38 -7.17 1.89 1.73
C ILE A 38 -7.91 3.23 1.63
N GLN A 39 -8.23 3.69 0.43
CA GLN A 39 -8.97 4.96 0.21
C GLN A 39 -10.40 4.92 0.79
N ALA A 40 -11.00 3.73 0.88
CA ALA A 40 -12.30 3.54 1.49
C ALA A 40 -12.24 3.33 3.02
N ASP A 41 -11.05 3.37 3.64
CA ASP A 41 -10.80 2.94 5.04
C ASP A 41 -11.37 1.52 5.34
N ASP A 42 -11.42 0.66 4.31
CA ASP A 42 -11.95 -0.70 4.41
C ASP A 42 -10.86 -1.67 4.87
N ARG A 43 -10.66 -1.68 6.19
CA ARG A 43 -9.63 -2.49 6.86
C ARG A 43 -9.87 -3.98 6.69
N GLU A 44 -11.13 -4.41 6.71
CA GLU A 44 -11.50 -5.82 6.58
C GLU A 44 -11.19 -6.32 5.17
N LEU A 45 -11.57 -5.56 4.14
CA LEU A 45 -11.23 -5.89 2.75
C LEU A 45 -9.72 -5.93 2.54
N LEU A 46 -8.97 -4.96 3.08
CA LEU A 46 -7.51 -4.97 2.97
C LEU A 46 -6.92 -6.22 3.65
N LEU A 47 -7.38 -6.56 4.86
CA LEU A 47 -6.94 -7.75 5.59
C LEU A 47 -7.26 -9.03 4.82
N GLY A 48 -8.46 -9.17 4.27
CA GLY A 48 -8.84 -10.33 3.44
C GLY A 48 -7.92 -10.49 2.23
N ARG A 49 -7.53 -9.38 1.59
CA ARG A 49 -6.58 -9.40 0.46
C ARG A 49 -5.16 -9.79 0.87
N VAL A 50 -4.74 -9.38 2.06
CA VAL A 50 -3.44 -9.73 2.64
C VAL A 50 -3.38 -11.20 3.01
N MET A 51 -4.42 -11.71 3.66
CA MET A 51 -4.52 -13.11 4.08
C MET A 51 -4.69 -14.06 2.89
N GLY A 52 -5.32 -13.60 1.81
CA GLY A 52 -5.47 -14.34 0.56
C GLY A 52 -4.23 -14.33 -0.35
N ALA A 53 -3.15 -13.64 0.04
CA ALA A 53 -1.93 -13.62 -0.74
C ALA A 53 -1.26 -15.01 -0.73
N PRO A 54 -0.74 -15.49 -1.88
CA PRO A 54 -0.14 -16.81 -1.94
C PRO A 54 1.16 -16.85 -1.13
N VAL A 55 1.32 -17.91 -0.34
CA VAL A 55 2.60 -18.21 0.31
C VAL A 55 3.65 -18.46 -0.79
N PRO A 56 4.84 -17.83 -0.74
CA PRO A 56 5.89 -18.08 -1.72
C PRO A 56 6.22 -19.57 -1.81
N ARG A 57 6.29 -20.12 -3.03
CA ARG A 57 6.64 -21.55 -3.24
C ARG A 57 8.05 -21.90 -2.80
N THR A 58 8.91 -20.90 -2.64
CA THR A 58 10.27 -21.03 -2.12
C THR A 58 10.30 -21.16 -0.59
N LEU A 59 9.17 -20.96 0.08
CA LEU A 59 9.04 -21.08 1.52
C LEU A 59 8.53 -22.49 1.87
N ASP A 60 9.24 -23.18 2.75
CA ASP A 60 8.80 -24.46 3.32
C ASP A 60 7.44 -24.27 4.03
N GLU A 61 6.54 -25.26 3.86
CA GLU A 61 5.18 -25.24 4.40
C GLU A 61 5.15 -25.02 5.91
N ARG A 62 6.18 -25.48 6.65
CA ARG A 62 6.31 -25.25 8.10
C ARG A 62 6.37 -23.76 8.49
N TYR A 63 6.78 -22.89 7.56
CA TYR A 63 6.84 -21.44 7.77
C TYR A 63 5.63 -20.70 7.21
N ALA A 64 4.69 -21.38 6.54
CA ALA A 64 3.46 -20.76 6.05
C ALA A 64 2.67 -20.04 7.16
N PRO A 65 2.54 -20.57 8.40
CA PRO A 65 1.88 -19.86 9.49
C PRO A 65 2.60 -18.54 9.85
N VAL A 66 3.93 -18.58 9.96
CA VAL A 66 4.76 -17.40 10.27
C VAL A 66 4.64 -16.34 9.18
N TRP A 67 4.57 -16.77 7.92
CA TRP A 67 4.38 -15.85 6.80
C TRP A 67 3.01 -15.16 6.85
N ARG A 68 1.94 -15.91 7.13
CA ARG A 68 0.59 -15.34 7.26
C ARG A 68 0.49 -14.38 8.45
N ASP A 69 1.13 -14.72 9.58
CA ASP A 69 1.18 -13.85 10.74
C ASP A 69 1.89 -12.53 10.43
N ARG A 70 3.04 -12.58 9.74
CA ARG A 70 3.74 -11.37 9.26
C ARG A 70 2.89 -10.54 8.30
N ALA A 71 2.17 -11.19 7.38
CA ALA A 71 1.26 -10.52 6.47
C ALA A 71 0.14 -9.79 7.25
N ARG A 72 -0.49 -10.47 8.21
CA ARG A 72 -1.48 -9.86 9.10
C ARG A 72 -0.91 -8.68 9.88
N LYS A 73 0.28 -8.85 10.48
CA LYS A 73 0.96 -7.81 11.26
C LYS A 73 1.22 -6.57 10.41
N LEU A 74 1.66 -6.75 9.16
CA LEU A 74 1.84 -5.66 8.20
C LEU A 74 0.57 -4.85 8.00
N ALA A 75 -0.59 -5.50 7.86
CA ALA A 75 -1.87 -4.80 7.68
C ALA A 75 -2.22 -3.95 8.90
N VAL A 76 -1.97 -4.45 10.12
CA VAL A 76 -2.22 -3.71 11.37
C VAL A 76 -1.24 -2.54 11.51
N GLU A 77 0.06 -2.81 11.40
CA GLU A 77 1.12 -1.80 11.51
C GLU A 77 0.95 -0.69 10.47
N PHE A 78 0.42 -0.99 9.28
CA PHE A 78 0.14 0.01 8.26
C PHE A 78 -0.85 1.08 8.73
N TRP A 79 -1.92 0.69 9.43
CA TRP A 79 -2.90 1.63 9.97
C TRP A 79 -2.36 2.37 11.19
N ASP A 80 -1.64 1.67 12.07
CA ASP A 80 -1.06 2.26 13.28
C ASP A 80 0.04 3.28 12.97
N ALA A 81 0.75 3.11 11.85
CA ALA A 81 1.87 3.98 11.47
C ALA A 81 1.46 5.39 11.00
N GLY A 82 0.15 5.67 10.88
CA GLY A 82 -0.35 6.92 10.33
C GLY A 82 -0.10 7.01 8.83
N ILE A 83 -1.14 6.73 8.05
CA ILE A 83 -1.06 6.73 6.58
C ILE A 83 -0.98 8.18 6.12
N GLY A 84 0.17 8.56 5.56
CA GLY A 84 0.35 9.82 4.86
C GLY A 84 -0.10 9.72 3.40
N ASP A 85 0.28 10.71 2.60
CA ASP A 85 -0.19 10.83 1.22
C ASP A 85 0.21 9.63 0.34
N ALA A 86 -0.73 9.28 -0.54
CA ALA A 86 -0.52 8.30 -1.60
C ALA A 86 -0.03 9.00 -2.87
N THR A 87 1.08 8.52 -3.45
CA THR A 87 1.61 9.00 -4.73
C THR A 87 1.56 7.88 -5.77
N VAL A 88 1.25 8.24 -7.02
CA VAL A 88 1.33 7.30 -8.14
C VAL A 88 2.81 7.06 -8.45
N LEU A 89 3.19 5.79 -8.56
CA LEU A 89 4.49 5.39 -9.07
C LEU A 89 4.51 5.69 -10.57
N GLU A 90 5.09 6.84 -10.95
CA GLU A 90 5.29 7.16 -12.36
C GLU A 90 6.02 6.00 -13.08
N ARG A 91 5.64 5.76 -14.34
CA ARG A 91 6.45 4.92 -15.23
C ARG A 91 7.78 5.66 -15.36
N GLU A 92 8.90 5.02 -15.01
CA GLU A 92 10.23 5.59 -15.29
C GLU A 92 10.30 5.86 -16.81
N GLY A 93 10.13 7.14 -17.18
CA GLY A 93 9.83 7.55 -18.55
C GLY A 93 8.95 8.80 -18.66
N GLY A 94 9.40 9.90 -18.06
CA GLY A 94 9.10 11.28 -18.50
C GLY A 94 7.78 11.93 -18.05
N GLY A 95 7.91 13.06 -17.34
CA GLY A 95 6.97 14.19 -17.43
C GLY A 95 6.24 14.59 -16.15
N ALA A 96 6.80 15.60 -15.47
CA ALA A 96 6.22 16.52 -14.49
C ALA A 96 4.73 16.36 -14.09
N GLY A 97 4.48 16.00 -12.83
CA GLY A 97 3.18 16.07 -12.18
C GLY A 97 3.12 17.19 -11.13
N LEU A 98 2.50 18.31 -11.51
CA LEU A 98 2.11 19.41 -10.63
C LEU A 98 1.26 18.88 -9.46
N ALA A 99 1.66 19.21 -8.24
CA ALA A 99 0.86 19.00 -7.05
C ALA A 99 -0.45 19.80 -7.19
N HIS A 100 -1.58 19.09 -7.17
CA HIS A 100 -2.89 19.69 -7.01
C HIS A 100 -3.06 20.05 -5.53
N GLU A 101 -2.94 21.33 -5.20
CA GLU A 101 -3.35 21.87 -3.91
C GLU A 101 -4.88 22.04 -3.92
N HIS A 102 -5.55 21.37 -2.98
CA HIS A 102 -6.97 21.55 -2.69
C HIS A 102 -7.17 22.60 -1.59
N HIS A 103 -8.04 23.57 -1.89
CA HIS A 103 -8.95 24.30 -0.98
C HIS A 103 -8.45 25.25 0.14
N ALA A 104 -8.85 26.52 0.02
CA ALA A 104 -9.59 27.30 1.03
C ALA A 104 -10.33 28.45 0.29
N ALA A 105 -11.66 28.46 0.17
CA ALA A 105 -12.68 28.89 1.14
C ALA A 105 -12.74 30.42 1.40
N GLY A 106 -13.88 31.03 1.09
CA GLY A 106 -14.31 32.38 1.47
C GLY A 106 -14.66 33.23 0.24
N GLY A 107 -15.89 33.65 -0.03
CA GLY A 107 -17.01 33.94 0.87
C GLY A 107 -17.43 35.40 0.61
N ALA A 108 -18.71 35.60 0.31
CA ALA A 108 -19.32 36.82 -0.20
C ALA A 108 -19.17 38.08 0.68
N GLY A 109 -19.34 39.26 0.06
CA GLY A 109 -19.50 40.56 0.71
C GLY A 109 -19.32 41.71 -0.26
#